data_AF-A0A804MFX7-F1
#
_entry.id   AF-A0A804MFX7-F1
#
_cell.length_a   1.000
_cell.length_b   1.000
_cell.length_c   1.000
_cell.angle_alpha   90.00
_cell.angle_beta   90.00
_cell.angle_gamma   90.00
#
_symmetry.space_group_name_H-M   'P 1'
#
loop_
_entity.id
_entity.type
_entity.pdbx_description
1 polymer ?
#
loop_
_entity_poly.entity_id
_entity_poly.type
_entity_poly.pdbx_seq_one_letter_code
_entity_poly.pdbx_strand_id
1 'polypeptide(L)'
;MLAARNRSVLSQGSRSYKSAKVAAKRLEEAALSCKGDERVQLLRRWLVTLKETQRATTVVRELQLGDNPDQTAPLLDLYIDYDSGAEPTNFFHVFLYSQALECVVLSLIREAPTEEEVSLVSEVFGMCLSGGKDVHNALFSSVKDLARLFSSYSDEVLAKRDELL
;
A
#
# COMPACT_ATOMS: atom_id res chain seq x y z
N MET A 1 18.64 15.14 44.47
CA MET A 1 18.03 13.80 44.61
C MET A 1 17.45 13.43 43.25
N LEU A 2 17.98 12.39 42.60
CA LEU A 2 17.58 11.94 41.26
C LEU A 2 16.08 11.57 41.20
N ALA A 3 15.40 12.04 40.16
CA ALA A 3 14.32 11.30 39.52
C ALA A 3 14.25 11.60 38.01
N ALA A 4 15.40 11.60 37.33
CA ALA A 4 15.43 11.24 35.91
C ALA A 4 15.32 9.70 35.84
N ARG A 5 14.20 9.16 36.31
CA ARG A 5 13.97 7.72 36.44
C ARG A 5 13.32 7.23 35.16
N ASN A 6 14.15 6.60 34.33
CA ASN A 6 13.78 5.48 33.46
C ASN A 6 12.68 5.71 32.42
N ARG A 7 13.03 6.35 31.29
CA ARG A 7 12.37 6.11 29.99
C ARG A 7 12.79 4.77 29.33
N SER A 8 13.46 3.87 30.06
CA SER A 8 14.02 2.63 29.51
C SER A 8 13.19 1.38 29.83
N VAL A 9 11.86 1.50 30.00
CA VAL A 9 10.97 0.33 30.12
C VAL A 9 9.84 0.37 29.08
N LEU A 10 10.16 0.80 27.86
CA LEU A 10 9.57 0.10 26.73
C LEU A 10 10.41 -1.15 26.60
N SER A 11 9.89 -2.28 27.07
CA SER A 11 10.50 -3.57 26.81
C SER A 11 10.79 -3.62 25.31
N GLN A 12 12.07 -3.59 24.95
CA GLN A 12 12.53 -4.04 23.65
C GLN A 12 12.32 -5.56 23.62
N GLY A 13 11.07 -6.02 23.77
CA GLY A 13 10.68 -7.32 23.25
C GLY A 13 11.14 -7.31 21.81
N SER A 14 11.91 -8.33 21.41
CA SER A 14 12.64 -8.36 20.15
C SER A 14 11.72 -7.97 18.98
N ARG A 15 11.68 -6.68 18.64
CA ARG A 15 10.94 -6.19 17.48
C ARG A 15 11.78 -6.66 16.32
N SER A 16 11.37 -7.76 15.71
CA SER A 16 11.99 -8.23 14.47
C SER A 16 11.71 -7.18 13.40
N TYR A 17 12.73 -6.40 13.04
CA TYR A 17 12.62 -5.42 11.98
C TYR A 17 12.68 -6.09 10.61
N LYS A 18 11.70 -5.78 9.77
CA LYS A 18 11.67 -6.25 8.38
C LYS A 18 12.51 -5.31 7.52
N SER A 19 13.13 -5.80 6.45
CA SER A 19 13.78 -4.92 5.47
C SER A 19 12.72 -4.14 4.68
N ALA A 20 12.80 -2.81 4.69
CA ALA A 20 11.89 -1.95 3.93
C ALA A 20 12.00 -2.20 2.42
N LYS A 21 13.22 -2.30 1.87
CA LYS A 21 13.46 -2.55 0.44
C LYS A 21 12.94 -3.90 -0.03
N VAL A 22 13.17 -4.96 0.76
CA VAL A 22 12.66 -6.30 0.42
C VAL A 22 11.12 -6.32 0.47
N ALA A 23 10.53 -5.64 1.46
CA ALA A 23 9.08 -5.53 1.57
C ALA A 23 8.47 -4.75 0.39
N ALA A 24 9.05 -3.60 0.02
CA ALA A 24 8.61 -2.81 -1.13
C ALA A 24 8.65 -3.61 -2.43
N LYS A 25 9.76 -4.32 -2.69
CA LYS A 25 9.91 -5.17 -3.88
C LYS A 25 8.85 -6.28 -3.93
N ARG A 26 8.52 -6.90 -2.79
CA ARG A 26 7.47 -7.92 -2.72
C ARG A 26 6.08 -7.36 -3.01
N LEU A 27 5.80 -6.11 -2.61
CA LEU A 27 4.54 -5.44 -2.94
C LEU A 27 4.44 -5.19 -4.45
N GLU A 28 5.52 -4.71 -5.07
CA GLU A 28 5.60 -4.48 -6.51
C GLU A 28 5.45 -5.77 -7.32
N GLU A 29 6.16 -6.84 -6.94
CA GLU A 29 6.06 -8.16 -7.58
C GLU A 29 4.63 -8.71 -7.50
N ALA A 30 3.98 -8.62 -6.33
CA ALA A 30 2.61 -9.06 -6.13
C ALA A 30 1.60 -8.25 -6.97
N ALA A 31 1.78 -6.92 -7.05
CA ALA A 31 0.94 -6.06 -7.89
C ALA A 31 0.99 -6.43 -9.37
N LEU A 32 2.18 -6.82 -9.87
CA LEU A 32 2.36 -7.18 -11.28
C LEU A 32 1.88 -8.59 -11.61
N SER A 33 1.94 -9.53 -10.65
CA SER A 33 1.59 -10.92 -10.88
C SER A 33 0.09 -11.21 -10.74
N CYS A 34 -0.59 -10.57 -9.79
CA CYS A 34 -1.98 -10.89 -9.46
C CYS A 34 -2.95 -10.29 -10.50
N LYS A 35 -3.94 -11.09 -10.91
CA LYS A 35 -4.99 -10.69 -11.86
C LYS A 35 -6.38 -11.12 -11.39
N GLY A 36 -7.41 -10.47 -11.91
CA GLY A 36 -8.81 -10.74 -11.55
C GLY A 36 -9.02 -10.93 -10.04
N ASP A 37 -9.57 -12.07 -9.65
CA ASP A 37 -9.87 -12.39 -8.24
C ASP A 37 -8.64 -12.37 -7.31
N GLU A 38 -7.45 -12.73 -7.81
CA GLU A 38 -6.22 -12.67 -7.01
C GLU A 38 -5.87 -11.22 -6.67
N ARG A 39 -6.05 -10.31 -7.64
CA ARG A 39 -5.80 -8.88 -7.47
C ARG A 39 -6.82 -8.26 -6.51
N VAL A 40 -8.10 -8.67 -6.60
CA VAL A 40 -9.14 -8.32 -5.62
C VAL A 40 -8.71 -8.71 -4.20
N GLN A 41 -8.28 -9.95 -4.00
CA GLN A 41 -7.85 -10.42 -2.68
C GLN A 41 -6.58 -9.70 -2.19
N LEU A 42 -5.66 -9.38 -3.08
CA LEU A 42 -4.46 -8.60 -2.76
C LEU A 42 -4.83 -7.20 -2.26
N LEU A 43 -5.69 -6.49 -3.00
CA LEU A 43 -6.18 -5.16 -2.63
C LEU A 43 -6.92 -5.17 -1.28
N ARG A 44 -7.76 -6.19 -1.04
CA ARG A 44 -8.45 -6.37 0.25
C ARG A 44 -7.46 -6.52 1.40
N ARG A 45 -6.42 -7.36 1.23
CA ARG A 45 -5.38 -7.56 2.24
C ARG A 45 -4.61 -6.27 2.52
N TRP A 46 -4.20 -5.55 1.48
CA TRP A 46 -3.51 -4.27 1.64
C TRP A 46 -4.36 -3.22 2.32
N LEU A 47 -5.63 -3.10 1.95
CA LEU A 47 -6.55 -2.15 2.56
C LEU A 47 -6.74 -2.42 4.06
N VAL A 48 -6.86 -3.68 4.46
CA VAL A 48 -6.91 -4.06 5.89
C VAL A 48 -5.62 -3.62 6.59
N THR A 49 -4.45 -3.99 6.07
CA THR A 49 -3.16 -3.64 6.69
C THR A 49 -2.94 -2.13 6.76
N LEU A 50 -3.34 -1.36 5.74
CA LEU A 50 -3.28 0.10 5.74
C LEU A 50 -4.16 0.69 6.84
N LYS A 51 -5.42 0.24 6.97
CA LYS A 51 -6.38 0.71 7.98
C LYS A 51 -5.90 0.37 9.40
N GLU A 52 -5.38 -0.83 9.61
CA GLU A 52 -4.82 -1.26 10.89
C GLU A 52 -3.57 -0.45 11.25
N THR A 53 -2.68 -0.23 10.29
CA THR A 53 -1.45 0.57 10.49
C THR A 53 -1.79 2.02 10.84
N GLN A 54 -2.77 2.62 10.16
CA GLN A 54 -3.22 3.97 10.45
C GLN A 54 -3.83 4.05 11.86
N ARG A 55 -4.71 3.12 12.22
CA ARG A 55 -5.33 3.06 13.56
C ARG A 55 -4.28 2.92 14.66
N ALA A 56 -3.36 1.98 14.51
CA ALA A 56 -2.29 1.76 15.48
C ALA A 56 -1.36 2.98 15.60
N THR A 57 -1.07 3.66 14.49
CA THR A 57 -0.27 4.90 14.51
C THR A 57 -0.98 6.01 15.27
N THR A 58 -2.29 6.16 15.10
CA THR A 58 -3.10 7.13 15.88
C THR A 58 -3.05 6.82 17.37
N VAL A 59 -3.25 5.56 17.77
CA VAL A 59 -3.16 5.15 19.19
C VAL A 59 -1.77 5.45 19.76
N VAL A 60 -0.69 5.11 19.06
CA VAL A 60 0.67 5.41 19.52
C VAL A 60 0.89 6.92 19.72
N ARG A 61 0.36 7.77 18.82
CA ARG A 61 0.43 9.22 18.97
C ARG A 61 -0.38 9.73 20.18
N GLU A 62 -1.56 9.19 20.40
CA GLU A 62 -2.39 9.54 21.57
C GLU A 62 -1.71 9.13 22.88
N LEU A 63 -1.09 7.95 22.93
CA LEU A 63 -0.30 7.49 24.09
C LEU A 63 0.95 8.33 24.34
N GLN A 64 1.57 8.88 23.30
CA GLN A 64 2.70 9.80 23.45
C GLN A 64 2.28 11.17 23.99
N LEU A 65 1.02 11.56 23.80
CA LEU A 65 0.45 12.82 24.29
C LEU A 65 -0.18 12.70 25.69
N GLY A 66 -0.66 11.51 26.06
CA GLY A 66 -1.29 11.25 27.36
C GLY A 66 -0.32 10.72 28.43
N ASP A 67 -0.54 11.09 29.68
CA ASP A 67 0.24 10.63 30.84
C ASP A 67 -0.20 9.24 31.38
N ASN A 68 -0.87 8.40 30.57
CA ASN A 68 -1.35 7.09 31.03
C ASN A 68 -0.40 5.95 30.63
N PRO A 69 0.46 5.44 31.54
CA PRO A 69 1.43 4.39 31.25
C PRO A 69 0.80 3.00 31.07
N ASP A 70 -0.47 2.78 31.44
CA ASP A 70 -1.08 1.45 31.49
C ASP A 70 -1.59 0.95 30.11
N GLN A 71 -1.52 1.78 29.07
CA GLN A 71 -1.92 1.36 27.73
C GLN A 71 -0.74 0.75 26.97
N THR A 72 -0.83 -0.55 26.70
CA THR A 72 0.13 -1.26 25.85
C THR A 72 0.06 -0.71 24.42
N ALA A 73 1.17 -0.15 23.93
CA ALA A 73 1.24 0.30 22.54
C ALA A 73 0.95 -0.88 21.58
N PRO A 74 0.12 -0.69 20.54
CA PRO A 74 -0.15 -1.72 19.57
C PRO A 74 1.15 -2.27 18.97
N LEU A 75 1.19 -3.58 18.74
CA LEU A 75 2.33 -4.20 18.07
C LEU A 75 2.28 -3.84 16.58
N LEU A 76 3.06 -2.82 16.21
CA LEU A 76 3.21 -2.40 14.83
C LEU A 76 4.44 -3.07 14.21
N ASP A 77 4.26 -3.66 13.03
CA ASP A 77 5.38 -4.09 12.20
C ASP A 77 6.22 -2.88 11.79
N LEU A 78 7.50 -2.92 12.12
CA LEU A 78 8.46 -1.88 11.76
C LEU A 78 9.45 -2.39 10.71
N TYR A 79 9.78 -1.48 9.81
CA TYR A 79 10.62 -1.71 8.65
C TYR A 79 11.84 -0.79 8.71
N ILE A 80 13.02 -1.31 8.40
CA ILE A 80 14.26 -0.54 8.38
C ILE A 80 14.85 -0.61 6.97
N ASP A 81 15.27 0.55 6.46
CA ASP A 81 16.21 0.63 5.36
C ASP A 81 17.63 0.65 5.92
N TYR A 82 18.28 -0.52 5.89
CA TYR A 82 19.61 -0.72 6.45
C TYR A 82 20.69 0.10 5.75
N ASP A 83 20.44 0.56 4.50
CA ASP A 83 21.44 1.29 3.72
C ASP A 83 21.41 2.80 3.99
N SER A 84 20.25 3.36 4.35
CA SER A 84 20.11 4.81 4.61
C SER A 84 20.33 5.21 6.07
N GLY A 85 20.32 4.25 7.00
CA GLY A 85 20.36 4.54 8.44
C GLY A 85 19.12 5.28 8.94
N ALA A 86 18.04 5.29 8.16
CA ALA A 86 16.79 5.95 8.50
C ALA A 86 16.11 5.31 9.73
N GLU A 87 15.27 6.09 10.40
CA GLU A 87 14.47 5.58 11.50
C GLU A 87 13.51 4.45 11.04
N PRO A 88 13.19 3.48 11.91
CA PRO A 88 12.24 2.43 11.56
C PRO A 88 10.87 3.01 11.18
N THR A 89 10.36 2.64 10.01
CA THR A 89 9.08 3.11 9.49
C THR A 89 8.00 2.04 9.60
N ASN A 90 6.73 2.44 9.61
CA ASN A 90 5.61 1.50 9.56
C ASN A 90 5.32 1.01 8.13
N PHE A 91 4.36 0.08 8.00
CA PHE A 91 3.93 -0.46 6.71
C PHE A 91 3.43 0.61 5.73
N PHE A 92 2.72 1.63 6.21
CA PHE A 92 2.15 2.68 5.37
C PHE A 92 3.23 3.42 4.59
N HIS A 93 4.34 3.76 5.24
CA HIS A 93 5.50 4.37 4.59
C HIS A 93 6.13 3.45 3.55
N VAL A 94 6.30 2.17 3.87
CA VAL A 94 6.86 1.20 2.90
C VAL A 94 5.94 1.03 1.70
N PHE A 95 4.63 1.00 1.92
CA PHE A 95 3.62 0.87 0.86
C PHE A 95 3.65 2.06 -0.09
N LEU A 96 3.69 3.29 0.43
CA LEU A 96 3.82 4.50 -0.40
C LEU A 96 5.19 4.66 -1.06
N TYR A 97 6.24 4.19 -0.40
CA TYR A 97 7.58 4.18 -0.98
C TYR A 97 7.70 3.17 -2.13
N SER A 98 7.00 2.04 -2.03
CA SER A 98 6.94 1.04 -3.10
C SER A 98 6.20 1.57 -4.32
N GLN A 99 6.56 1.10 -5.51
CA GLN A 99 5.83 1.39 -6.75
C GLN A 99 4.59 0.49 -6.92
N ALA A 100 4.06 -0.08 -5.84
CA ALA A 100 3.01 -1.08 -5.90
C ALA A 100 1.69 -0.53 -6.43
N LEU A 101 1.36 0.75 -6.15
CA LEU A 101 0.17 1.39 -6.69
C LEU A 101 0.28 1.62 -8.19
N GLU A 102 1.44 2.06 -8.66
CA GLU A 102 1.76 2.23 -10.07
C GLU A 102 1.69 0.88 -10.80
N CYS A 103 2.22 -0.18 -10.19
CA CYS A 103 2.11 -1.55 -10.73
C CYS A 103 0.65 -2.03 -10.81
N VAL A 104 -0.18 -1.75 -9.78
CA VAL A 104 -1.62 -2.04 -9.84
C VAL A 104 -2.26 -1.27 -10.98
N VAL A 105 -2.01 0.03 -11.11
CA VAL A 105 -2.56 0.86 -12.20
C VAL A 105 -2.19 0.29 -13.57
N LEU A 106 -0.93 -0.10 -13.78
CA LEU A 106 -0.50 -0.76 -15.01
C LEU A 106 -1.25 -2.07 -15.25
N SER A 107 -1.47 -2.86 -14.21
CA SER A 107 -2.27 -4.08 -14.31
C SER A 107 -3.72 -3.80 -14.73
N LEU A 108 -4.35 -2.75 -14.20
CA LEU A 108 -5.74 -2.36 -14.53
C LEU A 108 -5.86 -1.75 -15.94
N ILE A 109 -4.77 -1.19 -16.49
CA ILE A 109 -4.72 -0.75 -17.89
C ILE A 109 -4.64 -1.95 -18.82
N ARG A 110 -3.87 -2.99 -18.44
CA ARG A 110 -3.70 -4.20 -19.27
C ARG A 110 -4.95 -5.09 -19.27
N GLU A 111 -5.71 -5.06 -18.19
CA GLU A 111 -6.95 -5.81 -18.02
C GLU A 111 -7.95 -4.91 -17.32
N ALA A 112 -9.06 -4.60 -18.00
CA ALA A 112 -10.05 -3.65 -17.50
C ALA A 112 -10.54 -4.04 -16.09
N PRO A 113 -10.60 -3.07 -15.15
CA PRO A 113 -10.97 -3.35 -13.76
C PRO A 113 -12.43 -3.77 -13.63
N THR A 114 -12.72 -4.75 -12.79
CA THR A 114 -14.10 -5.08 -12.37
C THR A 114 -14.67 -3.99 -11.44
N GLU A 115 -16.00 -3.95 -11.27
CA GLU A 115 -16.64 -3.01 -10.32
C GLU A 115 -16.11 -3.15 -8.89
N GLU A 116 -15.78 -4.37 -8.48
CA GLU A 116 -15.19 -4.64 -7.17
C GLU A 116 -13.78 -4.06 -7.05
N GLU A 117 -12.95 -4.23 -8.09
CA GLU A 117 -11.61 -3.64 -8.13
C GLU A 117 -11.68 -2.10 -8.13
N VAL A 118 -12.65 -1.51 -8.83
CA VAL A 118 -12.89 -0.07 -8.81
C VAL A 118 -13.11 0.43 -7.39
N SER A 119 -14.00 -0.25 -6.64
CA SER A 119 -14.33 0.13 -5.27
C SER A 119 -13.10 0.05 -4.37
N LEU A 120 -12.37 -1.07 -4.42
CA LEU A 120 -11.19 -1.31 -3.58
C LEU A 120 -10.05 -0.33 -3.88
N VAL A 121 -9.75 -0.09 -5.16
CA VAL A 121 -8.70 0.87 -5.57
C VAL A 121 -9.08 2.28 -5.15
N SER A 122 -10.35 2.66 -5.25
CA SER A 122 -10.82 3.97 -4.79
C SER A 122 -10.60 4.16 -3.29
N GLU A 123 -10.84 3.12 -2.48
CA GLU A 123 -10.53 3.17 -1.05
C GLU A 123 -9.02 3.28 -0.80
N VAL A 124 -8.19 2.51 -1.52
CA VAL A 124 -6.73 2.58 -1.40
C VAL A 124 -6.21 3.97 -1.78
N PHE A 125 -6.72 4.56 -2.87
CA PHE A 125 -6.40 5.92 -3.28
C PHE A 125 -6.81 6.95 -2.23
N GLY A 126 -7.99 6.80 -1.64
CA GLY A 126 -8.46 7.65 -0.54
C GLY A 126 -7.55 7.64 0.69
N MET A 127 -6.83 6.53 0.90
CA MET A 127 -5.82 6.44 1.97
C MET A 127 -4.47 6.99 1.54
N CYS A 128 -4.03 6.70 0.31
CA CYS A 128 -2.63 6.84 -0.12
C CYS A 128 -2.34 8.14 -0.88
N LEU A 129 -3.33 8.68 -1.59
CA LEU A 129 -3.15 9.81 -2.49
C LEU A 129 -3.76 11.08 -1.87
N SER A 130 -3.03 12.18 -2.00
CA SER A 130 -3.59 13.50 -1.70
C SER A 130 -4.71 13.86 -2.69
N GLY A 131 -5.59 14.78 -2.28
CA GLY A 131 -6.73 15.21 -3.07
C GLY A 131 -8.05 14.60 -2.60
N GLY A 132 -9.14 15.16 -3.10
CA GLY A 132 -10.49 14.70 -2.80
C GLY A 132 -10.96 13.59 -3.73
N LYS A 133 -12.17 13.08 -3.45
CA LYS A 133 -12.81 12.02 -4.23
C LYS A 133 -12.91 12.35 -5.73
N ASP A 134 -13.08 13.62 -6.08
CA ASP A 134 -13.15 14.05 -7.49
C ASP A 134 -11.82 13.83 -8.23
N VAL A 135 -10.68 14.07 -7.56
CA VAL A 135 -9.35 13.82 -8.12
C VAL A 135 -9.14 12.33 -8.32
N HIS A 136 -9.49 11.52 -7.33
CA HIS A 136 -9.36 10.06 -7.39
C HIS A 136 -10.28 9.45 -8.46
N ASN A 137 -11.50 9.95 -8.60
CA ASN A 137 -12.44 9.54 -9.65
C ASN A 137 -11.92 9.92 -11.04
N ALA A 138 -11.37 11.12 -11.21
CA ALA A 138 -10.78 11.56 -12.48
C ALA A 138 -9.59 10.67 -12.87
N LEU A 139 -8.69 10.40 -11.93
CA LEU A 139 -7.57 9.48 -12.12
C LEU A 139 -8.08 8.09 -12.56
N PHE A 140 -9.08 7.55 -11.86
CA PHE A 140 -9.62 6.23 -12.19
C PHE A 140 -10.37 6.21 -13.54
N SER A 141 -11.02 7.30 -13.93
CA SER A 141 -11.59 7.44 -15.28
C SER A 141 -10.51 7.36 -16.35
N SER A 142 -9.39 8.05 -16.15
CA SER A 142 -8.25 7.96 -17.07
C SER A 142 -7.68 6.54 -17.16
N VAL A 143 -7.62 5.81 -16.04
CA VAL A 143 -7.21 4.40 -16.05
C VAL A 143 -8.17 3.54 -16.90
N LYS A 144 -9.48 3.71 -16.75
CA LYS A 144 -10.48 2.99 -17.56
C LYS A 144 -10.37 3.34 -19.05
N ASP A 145 -10.15 4.61 -19.37
CA ASP A 145 -10.01 5.05 -20.76
C ASP A 145 -8.74 4.47 -21.39
N LEU A 146 -7.62 4.47 -20.67
CA LEU A 146 -6.39 3.79 -21.11
C LEU A 146 -6.59 2.28 -21.27
N ALA A 147 -7.33 1.63 -20.38
CA ALA A 147 -7.64 0.20 -20.50
C ALA A 147 -8.44 -0.10 -21.78
N ARG A 148 -9.43 0.74 -22.09
CA ARG A 148 -10.24 0.62 -23.33
C ARG A 148 -9.38 0.80 -24.59
N LEU A 149 -8.47 1.78 -24.58
CA LEU A 149 -7.54 1.99 -25.70
C LEU A 149 -6.57 0.81 -25.85
N PHE A 150 -6.12 0.23 -24.74
CA PHE A 150 -5.22 -0.91 -24.76
C PHE A 150 -5.90 -2.18 -25.26
N SER A 151 -7.17 -2.43 -24.89
CA SER A 151 -7.93 -3.55 -25.42
C SER A 151 -8.15 -3.42 -26.93
N SER A 152 -8.51 -2.23 -27.43
CA SER A 152 -8.69 -2.04 -28.88
C SER A 152 -7.39 -2.20 -29.67
N TYR A 153 -6.25 -1.79 -29.10
CA TYR A 153 -4.94 -2.01 -29.73
C TYR A 153 -4.58 -3.49 -29.79
N SER A 154 -4.88 -4.24 -28.74
CA SER A 154 -4.64 -5.69 -28.69
C SER A 154 -5.46 -6.41 -29.76
N ASP A 155 -6.73 -6.05 -29.93
CA ASP A 155 -7.60 -6.61 -30.96
C ASP A 155 -7.09 -6.29 -32.38
N GLU A 156 -6.71 -5.04 -32.64
CA GLU A 156 -6.27 -4.61 -33.98
C GLU A 156 -4.92 -5.22 -34.39
N VAL A 157 -3.94 -5.25 -33.50
CA VAL A 157 -2.59 -5.74 -33.81
C VAL A 157 -2.53 -7.25 -33.87
N LEU A 158 -3.30 -7.97 -33.03
CA LEU A 158 -3.36 -9.43 -33.10
C LEU A 158 -4.19 -9.91 -34.29
N ALA A 159 -5.33 -9.26 -34.61
CA ALA A 159 -6.09 -9.58 -35.81
C ALA A 159 -5.25 -9.42 -37.09
N LYS A 160 -4.47 -8.33 -37.19
CA LYS A 160 -3.54 -8.11 -38.31
C LYS A 160 -2.41 -9.14 -38.37
N ARG A 161 -1.98 -9.71 -37.24
CA ARG A 161 -0.97 -10.79 -37.25
C ARG A 161 -1.57 -12.10 -37.74
N ASP A 162 -2.79 -12.42 -37.33
CA ASP A 162 -3.50 -13.63 -37.77
C ASP A 162 -3.87 -13.57 -39.26
N GLU A 163 -4.15 -12.38 -39.82
CA GLU A 163 -4.39 -12.20 -41.26
C GLU A 163 -3.12 -12.33 -42.13
N LEU A 164 -1.92 -12.19 -41.54
CA LEU A 164 -0.65 -12.23 -42.26
C LEU A 164 0.04 -13.61 -42.23
N LEU A 165 -0.49 -14.56 -41.46
CA LEU A 165 -0.02 -15.95 -41.36
C LEU A 165 -0.89 -16.89 -42.20
#